data_AF-A0A0T6B315-F1
#
_entry.id   AF-A0A0T6B315-F1
#
_cell.length_a   1.000
_cell.length_b   1.000
_cell.length_c   1.000
_cell.angle_alpha   90.00
_cell.angle_beta   90.00
_cell.angle_gamma   90.00
#
_symmetry.space_group_name_H-M   'P 1'
#
loop_
_entity.id
_entity.type
_entity.pdbx_description
1 polymer ?
#
loop_
_entity_poly.entity_id
_entity_poly.type
_entity_poly.pdbx_seq_one_letter_code
_entity_poly.pdbx_strand_id
1 'polypeptide(L)'
;DEGITKTFTCARVLIGQYVFLQLVGVEGSLSLCEVEIFSTDEFSVDRCAPRSAPEDAQLAAFDHTCYEFGVGRGGSFEEARTQCRNHGGDLVHAMSPAATSFLYAELERRKASLKTQLVWIGVQKDPGLIAKTWKWVNGDLVSRPA
;
A
#
# COMPACT_ATOMS: atom_id res chain seq x y z
N ASP A 1 -13.53 28.21 -15.56
CA ASP A 1 -12.28 28.32 -16.34
C ASP A 1 -11.58 26.98 -16.44
N GLU A 2 -11.99 26.21 -17.44
CA GLU A 2 -11.32 24.98 -17.85
C GLU A 2 -10.22 25.32 -18.87
N GLY A 3 -9.09 24.59 -18.86
CA GLY A 3 -8.03 24.76 -19.87
C GLY A 3 -6.94 25.80 -19.59
N ILE A 4 -6.92 26.44 -18.42
CA ILE A 4 -5.85 27.37 -18.02
C ILE A 4 -4.78 26.68 -17.15
N THR A 5 -3.51 26.94 -17.46
CA THR A 5 -2.38 26.52 -16.62
C THR A 5 -2.51 27.13 -15.22
N LYS A 6 -2.69 26.28 -14.21
CA LYS A 6 -2.69 26.69 -12.80
C LYS A 6 -1.34 26.36 -12.18
N THR A 7 -0.59 27.42 -11.88
CA THR A 7 0.64 27.31 -11.11
C THR A 7 0.29 27.41 -9.64
N PHE A 8 0.53 26.33 -8.88
CA PHE A 8 0.36 26.32 -7.44
C PHE A 8 1.70 26.56 -6.76
N THR A 9 1.80 27.65 -6.00
CA THR A 9 2.98 27.92 -5.18
C THR A 9 2.83 27.15 -3.88
N CYS A 10 3.63 26.12 -3.69
CA CYS A 10 3.58 25.31 -2.48
C CYS A 10 4.12 26.09 -1.28
N ALA A 11 3.43 26.02 -0.14
CA ALA A 11 3.87 26.68 1.10
C ALA A 11 5.18 26.08 1.67
N ARG A 12 5.57 24.89 1.21
CA ARG A 12 6.81 24.19 1.54
C ARG A 12 7.35 23.54 0.26
N VAL A 13 8.66 23.31 0.20
CA VAL A 13 9.30 22.57 -0.91
C VAL A 13 8.67 21.19 -0.99
N LEU A 14 8.05 20.89 -2.14
CA LEU A 14 7.65 19.52 -2.46
C LEU A 14 8.90 18.74 -2.83
N ILE A 15 9.19 17.69 -2.08
CA ILE A 15 10.28 16.75 -2.36
C ILE A 15 9.64 15.49 -2.91
N GLY A 16 9.92 15.17 -4.18
CA GLY A 16 9.37 13.98 -4.84
C GLY A 16 9.67 13.95 -6.33
N GLN A 17 9.28 12.87 -7.00
CA GLN A 17 9.29 12.75 -8.46
C GLN A 17 7.95 13.30 -9.00
N TYR A 18 8.00 14.07 -10.08
CA TYR A 18 6.80 14.64 -10.70
C TYR A 18 6.82 14.39 -12.21
N VAL A 19 5.63 14.20 -12.79
CA VAL A 19 5.44 14.14 -14.24
C VAL A 19 4.73 15.41 -14.68
N PHE A 20 5.20 16.00 -15.78
CA PHE A 20 4.45 17.04 -16.47
C PHE A 20 3.84 16.44 -17.74
N LEU A 21 2.57 16.71 -17.99
CA LEU A 21 1.88 16.28 -19.21
C LEU A 21 1.61 17.51 -20.05
N GLN A 22 2.15 17.52 -21.27
CA GLN A 22 1.97 18.60 -22.22
C GLN A 22 1.44 18.03 -23.53
N LEU A 23 0.31 18.56 -23.99
CA LEU A 23 -0.18 18.31 -25.34
C LEU A 23 0.49 19.31 -26.27
N VAL A 24 1.24 18.81 -27.26
CA VAL A 24 1.92 19.64 -28.26
C VAL A 24 1.27 19.42 -29.62
N GLY A 25 0.87 20.51 -30.29
CA GLY A 25 0.42 20.46 -31.69
C GLY A 25 -1.02 19.97 -31.92
N VAL A 26 -1.83 19.80 -30.88
CA VAL A 26 -3.24 19.43 -30.99
C VAL A 26 -4.11 20.40 -30.17
N GLU A 27 -5.14 20.97 -30.80
CA GLU A 27 -6.22 21.69 -30.11
C GLU A 27 -7.29 20.68 -29.69
N GLY A 28 -7.12 20.06 -28.53
CA GLY A 28 -8.04 19.05 -28.02
C GLY A 28 -7.93 18.87 -26.51
N SER A 29 -8.86 18.10 -25.93
CA SER A 29 -8.82 17.71 -24.53
C SER A 29 -8.11 16.37 -24.34
N LEU A 30 -7.35 16.26 -23.25
CA LEU A 30 -6.79 15.00 -22.78
C LEU A 30 -7.58 14.52 -21.57
N SER A 31 -8.13 13.32 -21.66
CA SER A 31 -8.74 12.62 -20.54
C SER A 31 -7.81 11.49 -20.10
N LEU A 32 -7.39 11.52 -18.84
CA LEU A 32 -6.53 10.50 -18.23
C LEU A 32 -7.33 9.79 -17.15
N CYS A 33 -7.27 8.47 -17.15
CA CYS A 33 -7.89 7.66 -16.09
C CYS A 33 -6.92 7.47 -14.91
N GLU A 34 -5.63 7.30 -15.18
CA GLU A 34 -4.61 7.02 -14.17
C GLU A 34 -3.22 7.45 -14.70
N VAL A 35 -2.38 8.00 -13.82
CA VAL A 35 -0.98 8.37 -14.11
C VAL A 35 -0.13 7.87 -12.95
N GLU A 36 0.74 6.91 -13.22
CA GLU A 36 1.64 6.31 -12.23
C GLU A 36 3.10 6.67 -12.53
N ILE A 37 3.90 6.80 -11.47
CA ILE A 37 5.34 7.04 -11.55
C ILE A 37 6.03 5.80 -10.99
N PHE A 38 6.68 5.03 -11.85
CA PHE A 38 7.48 3.89 -11.43
C PHE A 38 8.92 4.33 -11.18
N SER A 39 9.49 3.91 -10.06
CA SER A 39 10.95 4.03 -9.84
C SER A 39 11.67 2.92 -10.58
N THR A 40 12.91 3.16 -11.04
CA THR A 40 13.78 2.08 -11.55
C THR A 40 14.14 1.04 -10.50
N ASP A 41 13.91 1.37 -9.23
CA ASP A 41 14.09 0.48 -8.09
C ASP A 41 12.88 -0.46 -7.89
N GLU A 42 11.76 -0.19 -8.55
CA GLU A 42 10.58 -1.05 -8.45
C GLU A 42 10.71 -2.27 -9.37
N PHE A 43 10.32 -3.43 -8.83
CA PHE A 43 10.34 -4.69 -9.55
C PHE A 43 8.92 -5.08 -9.95
N SER A 44 8.76 -5.74 -11.11
CA SER A 44 7.42 -6.14 -11.59
C SER A 44 6.66 -6.92 -10.53
N VAL A 45 5.38 -6.56 -10.32
CA VAL A 45 4.44 -7.22 -9.40
C VAL A 45 4.27 -8.70 -9.75
N ASP A 46 4.52 -9.12 -11.00
CA ASP A 46 4.51 -10.52 -11.41
C ASP A 46 5.51 -11.37 -10.61
N ARG A 47 6.57 -10.75 -10.09
CA ARG A 47 7.57 -11.41 -9.22
C ARG A 47 7.09 -11.60 -7.79
N CYS A 48 5.99 -10.96 -7.39
CA CYS A 48 5.42 -11.09 -6.06
C CYS A 48 4.53 -12.32 -5.89
N ALA A 49 3.97 -12.87 -6.97
CA ALA A 49 2.96 -13.92 -6.89
C ALA A 49 3.54 -15.21 -6.24
N PRO A 50 3.03 -15.60 -5.04
CA PRO A 50 3.38 -16.88 -4.45
C PRO A 50 2.95 -18.03 -5.35
N ARG A 51 3.73 -19.12 -5.43
CA ARG A 51 3.38 -20.30 -6.26
C ARG A 51 2.03 -20.92 -5.90
N SER A 52 1.59 -20.75 -4.66
CA SER A 52 0.33 -21.28 -4.13
C SER A 52 -0.80 -20.25 -4.12
N ALA A 53 -0.53 -18.99 -4.49
CA ALA A 53 -1.55 -17.96 -4.47
C ALA A 53 -2.54 -18.20 -5.63
N PRO A 54 -3.83 -17.90 -5.41
CA PRO A 54 -4.82 -18.00 -6.47
C PRO A 54 -4.57 -16.93 -7.54
N GLU A 55 -5.06 -17.18 -8.75
CA GLU A 55 -4.85 -16.32 -9.93
C GLU A 55 -5.42 -14.90 -9.75
N ASP A 56 -6.40 -14.74 -8.87
CA ASP A 56 -7.04 -13.47 -8.52
C ASP A 56 -6.39 -12.75 -7.32
N ALA A 57 -5.20 -13.20 -6.88
CA ALA A 57 -4.45 -12.57 -5.80
C ALA A 57 -4.23 -11.08 -6.07
N GLN A 58 -4.67 -10.26 -5.13
CA GLN A 58 -4.54 -8.81 -5.24
C GLN A 58 -3.16 -8.40 -4.73
N LEU A 59 -2.23 -8.16 -5.65
CA LEU A 59 -0.85 -7.85 -5.34
C LEU A 59 -0.51 -6.38 -5.64
N ALA A 60 0.46 -5.85 -4.92
CA ALA A 60 1.15 -4.62 -5.26
C ALA A 60 2.59 -4.68 -4.74
N ALA A 61 3.49 -3.86 -5.30
CA ALA A 61 4.87 -3.77 -4.86
C ALA A 61 5.21 -2.30 -4.59
N PHE A 62 5.94 -2.05 -3.50
CA PHE A 62 6.44 -0.72 -3.15
C PHE A 62 7.70 -0.86 -2.31
N ASP A 63 8.72 -0.03 -2.58
CA ASP A 63 9.98 0.01 -1.84
C ASP A 63 10.58 -1.38 -1.58
N HIS A 64 10.77 -2.12 -2.67
CA HIS A 64 11.27 -3.50 -2.69
C HIS A 64 10.46 -4.51 -1.85
N THR A 65 9.22 -4.19 -1.48
CA THR A 65 8.36 -5.04 -0.66
C THR A 65 7.11 -5.44 -1.45
N CYS A 66 6.78 -6.73 -1.43
CA CYS A 66 5.53 -7.26 -1.99
C CYS A 66 4.42 -7.20 -0.95
N TYR A 67 3.24 -6.78 -1.38
CA TYR A 67 2.03 -6.72 -0.57
C TYR A 67 0.93 -7.56 -1.23
N GLU A 68 0.27 -8.39 -0.42
CA GLU A 68 -0.94 -9.12 -0.80
C GLU A 68 -2.13 -8.58 0.01
N PHE A 69 -3.20 -8.22 -0.69
CA PHE A 69 -4.42 -7.69 -0.10
C PHE A 69 -5.48 -8.79 0.01
N GLY A 70 -5.80 -9.18 1.24
CA GLY A 70 -6.84 -10.18 1.53
C GLY A 70 -8.27 -9.68 1.29
N VAL A 71 -8.64 -9.36 0.05
CA VAL A 71 -9.95 -8.74 -0.27
C VAL A 71 -11.11 -9.73 -0.20
N GLY A 72 -10.87 -10.99 -0.58
CA GLY A 72 -11.89 -12.00 -0.81
C GLY A 72 -12.25 -12.86 0.41
N ARG A 73 -11.61 -12.64 1.57
CA ARG A 73 -11.81 -13.48 2.75
C ARG A 73 -11.70 -12.67 4.04
N GLY A 74 -12.65 -12.88 4.94
CA GLY A 74 -12.55 -12.45 6.34
C GLY A 74 -12.04 -13.60 7.20
N GLY A 75 -11.69 -13.29 8.45
CA GLY A 75 -11.24 -14.28 9.41
C GLY A 75 -10.67 -13.63 10.67
N SER A 76 -10.20 -14.45 11.59
CA SER A 76 -9.44 -14.02 12.76
C SER A 76 -8.04 -13.53 12.37
N PHE A 77 -7.40 -12.81 13.29
CA PHE A 77 -6.00 -12.40 13.15
C PHE A 77 -5.07 -13.59 12.89
N GLU A 78 -5.29 -14.71 13.60
CA GLU A 78 -4.45 -15.92 13.50
C GLU A 78 -4.59 -16.60 12.13
N GLU A 79 -5.82 -16.68 11.60
CA GLU A 79 -6.08 -17.20 10.26
C GLU A 79 -5.42 -16.33 9.19
N ALA A 80 -5.57 -15.01 9.28
CA ALA A 80 -4.96 -14.07 8.34
C ALA A 80 -3.42 -14.19 8.36
N ARG A 81 -2.81 -14.26 9.55
CA ARG A 81 -1.37 -14.43 9.70
C ARG A 81 -0.87 -15.75 9.13
N THR A 82 -1.59 -16.84 9.40
CA THR A 82 -1.25 -18.16 8.87
C THR A 82 -1.28 -18.17 7.34
N GLN A 83 -2.26 -17.50 6.73
CA GLN A 83 -2.34 -17.35 5.28
C GLN A 83 -1.14 -16.59 4.71
N CYS A 84 -0.82 -15.40 5.25
CA CYS A 84 0.34 -14.62 4.79
C CYS A 84 1.65 -15.43 4.87
N ARG A 85 1.81 -16.22 5.95
CA ARG A 85 2.98 -17.10 6.14
C ARG A 85 3.06 -18.24 5.14
N ASN A 86 1.92 -18.85 4.81
CA ASN A 86 1.87 -19.90 3.78
C ASN A 86 2.23 -19.36 2.39
N HIS A 87 2.06 -18.06 2.16
CA HIS A 87 2.44 -17.36 0.94
C HIS A 87 3.87 -16.79 0.97
N GLY A 88 4.67 -17.14 1.98
CA GLY A 88 6.07 -16.72 2.09
C GLY A 88 6.28 -15.31 2.67
N GLY A 89 5.23 -14.68 3.20
CA GLY A 89 5.29 -13.40 3.90
C GLY A 89 4.87 -13.50 5.38
N ASP A 90 4.39 -12.39 5.95
CA ASP A 90 3.68 -12.32 7.24
C ASP A 90 2.69 -11.14 7.15
N LEU A 91 1.88 -10.90 8.17
CA LEU A 91 1.06 -9.69 8.21
C LEU A 91 1.94 -8.44 8.17
N VAL A 92 1.46 -7.40 7.47
CA VAL A 92 2.23 -6.16 7.30
C VAL A 92 2.68 -5.57 8.63
N HIS A 93 3.94 -5.17 8.69
CA HIS A 93 4.62 -4.71 9.89
C HIS A 93 5.69 -3.65 9.58
N ALA A 94 6.19 -2.97 10.61
CA ALA A 94 7.31 -2.02 10.50
C ALA A 94 7.12 -0.98 9.38
N MET A 95 5.90 -0.48 9.21
CA MET A 95 5.54 0.39 8.08
C MET A 95 6.15 1.78 8.23
N SER A 96 6.89 2.22 7.21
CA SER A 96 7.32 3.62 7.07
C SER A 96 6.11 4.52 6.76
N PRO A 97 6.22 5.85 6.95
CA PRO A 97 5.15 6.77 6.54
C PRO A 97 4.80 6.65 5.05
N ALA A 98 5.80 6.46 4.18
CA ALA A 98 5.59 6.28 2.75
C ALA A 98 4.84 4.97 2.43
N ALA A 99 5.27 3.85 3.03
CA ALA A 99 4.56 2.57 2.89
C ALA A 99 3.14 2.65 3.45
N THR A 100 2.93 3.41 4.52
CA THR A 100 1.59 3.65 5.09
C THR A 100 0.68 4.38 4.11
N SER A 101 1.15 5.48 3.50
CA SER A 101 0.40 6.19 2.48
C SER A 101 0.11 5.33 1.25
N PHE A 102 1.08 4.55 0.80
CA PHE A 102 0.93 3.59 -0.30
C PHE A 102 -0.19 2.58 0.00
N LEU A 103 -0.13 1.92 1.18
CA LEU A 103 -1.14 0.93 1.58
C LEU A 103 -2.54 1.52 1.70
N TYR A 104 -2.67 2.76 2.20
CA TYR A 104 -3.96 3.46 2.25
C TYR A 104 -4.54 3.69 0.85
N ALA A 105 -3.73 4.14 -0.11
CA ALA A 105 -4.17 4.35 -1.48
C ALA A 105 -4.61 3.03 -2.13
N GLU A 106 -3.81 1.97 -1.98
CA GLU A 106 -4.13 0.65 -2.52
C GLU A 106 -5.41 0.04 -1.93
N LEU A 107 -5.65 0.24 -0.63
CA LEU A 107 -6.86 -0.19 0.06
C LEU A 107 -8.09 0.61 -0.38
N GLU A 108 -7.98 1.93 -0.53
CA GLU A 108 -9.09 2.77 -0.99
C GLU A 108 -9.50 2.39 -2.42
N ARG A 109 -8.54 2.10 -3.30
CA ARG A 109 -8.81 1.59 -4.66
C ARG A 109 -9.58 0.27 -4.65
N ARG A 110 -9.32 -0.60 -3.68
CA ARG A 110 -9.94 -1.93 -3.54
C ARG A 110 -11.19 -1.94 -2.67
N LYS A 111 -11.59 -0.81 -2.12
CA LYS A 111 -12.66 -0.68 -1.12
C LYS A 111 -13.98 -1.34 -1.53
N ALA A 112 -14.36 -1.23 -2.80
CA ALA A 112 -15.57 -1.85 -3.33
C ALA A 112 -15.52 -3.39 -3.39
N SER A 113 -14.30 -3.95 -3.43
CA SER A 113 -14.06 -5.41 -3.50
C SER A 113 -13.78 -6.04 -2.14
N LEU A 114 -13.57 -5.23 -1.09
CA LEU A 114 -13.32 -5.72 0.25
C LEU A 114 -14.59 -6.35 0.83
N LYS A 115 -14.52 -7.65 1.21
CA LYS A 115 -15.62 -8.29 1.94
C LYS A 115 -15.87 -7.67 3.32
N THR A 116 -14.84 -7.12 3.95
CA THR A 116 -14.91 -6.44 5.24
C THR A 116 -14.29 -5.06 5.12
N GLN A 117 -14.90 -4.04 5.74
CA GLN A 117 -14.35 -2.67 5.74
C GLN A 117 -13.06 -2.53 6.56
N LEU A 118 -12.65 -3.58 7.28
CA LEU A 118 -11.46 -3.64 8.11
C LEU A 118 -10.52 -4.71 7.56
N VAL A 119 -9.22 -4.44 7.65
CA VAL A 119 -8.13 -5.36 7.28
C VAL A 119 -7.21 -5.58 8.48
N TRP A 120 -6.64 -6.78 8.58
CA TRP A 120 -5.67 -7.10 9.61
C TRP A 120 -4.29 -6.56 9.26
N ILE A 121 -3.63 -5.93 10.23
CA ILE A 121 -2.21 -5.59 10.19
C ILE A 121 -1.48 -6.32 11.32
N GLY A 122 -0.17 -6.49 11.20
CA GLY A 122 0.64 -7.34 12.06
C GLY A 122 0.99 -6.73 13.42
N VAL A 123 0.08 -6.01 14.07
CA VAL A 123 0.33 -5.42 15.39
C VAL A 123 -0.36 -6.23 16.49
N GLN A 124 0.37 -6.55 17.56
CA GLN A 124 -0.15 -7.29 18.69
C GLN A 124 0.26 -6.62 20.00
N LYS A 125 -0.64 -6.63 20.97
CA LYS A 125 -0.30 -6.24 22.34
C LYS A 125 0.44 -7.38 23.00
N ASP A 126 1.52 -7.06 23.71
CA ASP A 126 2.26 -8.06 24.48
C ASP A 126 1.32 -8.73 25.51
N PRO A 127 1.29 -10.09 25.58
CA PRO A 127 0.31 -10.83 26.38
C PRO A 127 0.50 -10.70 27.90
N GLY A 128 1.59 -10.06 28.37
CA GLY A 128 1.79 -9.82 29.80
C GLY A 128 0.66 -9.01 30.44
N LEU A 129 0.21 -9.42 31.62
CA LEU A 129 -0.91 -8.79 32.38
C LEU A 129 -0.71 -7.28 32.66
N ILE A 130 0.53 -6.79 32.64
CA ILE A 130 0.90 -5.39 32.88
C ILE A 130 1.51 -4.73 31.62
N ALA A 131 1.58 -5.46 30.50
CA ALA A 131 2.30 -5.00 29.34
C ALA A 131 1.53 -3.89 28.62
N LYS A 132 2.18 -2.72 28.52
CA LYS A 132 1.68 -1.55 27.78
C LYS A 132 2.34 -1.42 26.41
N THR A 133 3.09 -2.43 26.00
CA THR A 133 3.90 -2.44 24.79
C THR A 133 3.17 -3.15 23.66
N TRP A 134 3.19 -2.53 22.50
CA TRP A 134 2.76 -3.13 21.24
C TRP A 134 3.99 -3.60 20.48
N LYS A 135 3.89 -4.79 19.90
CA LYS A 135 4.93 -5.39 19.07
C LYS A 135 4.34 -5.74 17.71
N TRP A 136 5.17 -5.61 16.70
CA TRP A 136 4.90 -6.15 15.38
C TRP A 136 5.05 -7.67 15.38
N VAL A 137 4.47 -8.34 14.39
CA VAL A 137 4.57 -9.80 14.21
C VAL A 137 6.00 -10.30 13.96
N ASN A 138 6.91 -9.43 13.52
CA ASN A 138 8.35 -9.73 13.44
C ASN A 138 9.10 -9.59 14.78
N GLY A 139 8.43 -9.14 15.85
CA GLY A 139 9.00 -8.94 17.18
C GLY A 139 9.44 -7.51 17.48
N ASP A 140 9.49 -6.63 16.48
CA ASP A 140 9.91 -5.23 16.66
C ASP A 140 8.92 -4.46 17.52
N LEU A 141 9.42 -3.47 18.27
CA LEU A 141 8.56 -2.58 19.04
C LEU A 141 7.86 -1.58 18.11
N VAL A 142 6.59 -1.33 18.37
CA VAL A 142 5.86 -0.25 17.70
C VAL A 142 6.37 1.09 18.22
N SER A 143 6.89 1.91 17.31
CA SER A 143 7.28 3.28 17.62
C SER A 143 6.05 4.16 17.84
N ARG A 144 6.15 5.08 18.80
CA ARG A 144 5.14 6.14 18.93
C ARG A 144 5.36 7.16 17.80
N PRO A 145 4.29 7.66 17.15
CA PRO A 145 4.40 8.83 16.30
C PRO A 145 5.01 9.98 17.13
N ALA A 146 6.02 10.65 16.57
CA ALA A 146 6.63 11.83 17.18
C ALA A 146 5.69 13.04 17.10
#